data_AF-A0A6P5TUA5-F1
#
_entry.id   AF-A0A6P5TUA5-F1
#
_cell.length_a   1.000
_cell.length_b   1.000
_cell.length_c   1.000
_cell.angle_alpha   90.00
_cell.angle_beta   90.00
_cell.angle_gamma   90.00
#
_symmetry.space_group_name_H-M   'P 1'
#
loop_
_entity.id
_entity.type
_entity.pdbx_description
1 polymer ?
#
loop_
_entity_poly.entity_id
_entity_poly.type
_entity_poly.pdbx_seq_one_letter_code
_entity_poly.pdbx_strand_id
1 'polypeptide(L)'
;MDPEECEKYIFENVRKFYTGLNPNLDEDIPISLVDKEEMSQVRKKNYEMRRDIIGLATSIWDFKPIVTINRCSKFEDRIEVEKKTNKLTMVERFAALFGSNKHNKLLLLFGRPDVLMGMTLAHEMMHAWLRLQGLIGDRKPERLVEEGLCQVMSHRYGKWFCSTGFKHSPYNKTDEELQFTKDLNKYYANLKKTDSDEAYREGFKQAMHVVKENGLKKTLDYIVKKGRPAPKMEEDEDNCVDTKGSLPPHKNDVASPQGLQWAIAQ
;
A
#
# COMPACT_ATOMS: atom_id res chain seq x y z
N MET A 1 22.05 -6.99 -7.44
CA MET A 1 21.49 -7.50 -6.18
C MET A 1 20.79 -8.81 -6.49
N ASP A 2 21.14 -9.88 -5.80
CA ASP A 2 20.42 -11.15 -5.92
C ASP A 2 19.16 -11.17 -5.02
N PRO A 3 18.31 -12.21 -5.08
CA PRO A 3 17.11 -12.32 -4.25
C PRO A 3 17.37 -12.35 -2.73
N GLU A 4 18.43 -13.03 -2.29
CA GLU A 4 18.77 -13.17 -0.87
C GLU A 4 19.24 -11.83 -0.29
N GLU A 5 20.01 -11.08 -1.06
CA GLU A 5 20.40 -9.72 -0.74
C GLU A 5 19.18 -8.78 -0.69
N CYS A 6 18.22 -8.94 -1.61
CA CYS A 6 16.97 -8.17 -1.57
C CYS A 6 16.20 -8.42 -0.27
N GLU A 7 16.11 -9.68 0.17
CA GLU A 7 15.47 -10.03 1.44
C GLU A 7 16.20 -9.39 2.63
N LYS A 8 17.50 -9.63 2.76
CA LYS A 8 18.33 -9.12 3.87
C LYS A 8 18.42 -7.60 3.91
N TYR A 9 18.40 -6.94 2.75
CA TYR A 9 18.61 -5.50 2.68
C TYR A 9 17.31 -4.73 2.49
N ILE A 10 16.55 -4.99 1.43
CA ILE A 10 15.38 -4.20 1.08
C ILE A 10 14.25 -4.50 2.06
N PHE A 11 13.95 -5.77 2.31
CA PHE A 11 12.79 -6.12 3.15
C PHE A 11 13.05 -5.72 4.59
N GLU A 12 14.23 -6.03 5.12
CA GLU A 12 14.60 -5.60 6.46
C GLU A 12 14.63 -4.08 6.61
N ASN A 13 15.10 -3.32 5.61
CA ASN A 13 15.09 -1.86 5.70
C ASN A 13 13.67 -1.30 5.76
N VAL A 14 12.76 -1.82 4.94
CA VAL A 14 11.37 -1.37 4.99
C VAL A 14 10.74 -1.76 6.33
N ARG A 15 10.97 -2.98 6.83
CA ARG A 15 10.53 -3.41 8.18
C ARG A 15 11.09 -2.53 9.29
N LYS A 16 12.40 -2.21 9.27
CA LYS A 16 13.07 -1.28 10.20
C LYS A 16 12.44 0.12 10.13
N PHE A 17 12.16 0.61 8.92
CA PHE A 17 11.48 1.88 8.72
C PHE A 17 10.08 1.88 9.35
N TYR A 18 9.27 0.85 9.14
CA TYR A 18 7.94 0.74 9.75
C TYR A 18 8.00 0.61 11.27
N THR A 19 8.88 -0.24 11.78
CA THR A 19 9.10 -0.43 13.23
C THR A 19 9.51 0.88 13.89
N GLY A 20 10.37 1.67 13.24
CA GLY A 20 10.77 3.00 13.72
C GLY A 20 9.65 4.05 13.71
N LEU A 21 8.57 3.84 12.95
CA LEU A 21 7.38 4.70 12.96
C LEU A 21 6.37 4.28 14.01
N ASN A 22 6.09 2.97 14.07
CA ASN A 22 5.24 2.32 15.08
C ASN A 22 5.42 0.80 14.93
N PRO A 23 5.81 0.07 15.99
CA PRO A 23 6.01 -1.38 15.93
C PRO A 23 4.77 -2.16 15.48
N ASN A 24 3.57 -1.62 15.70
CA ASN A 24 2.31 -2.26 15.28
C ASN A 24 2.03 -2.14 13.78
N LEU A 25 2.92 -1.54 13.00
CA LEU A 25 2.80 -1.46 11.54
C LEU A 25 3.50 -2.60 10.80
N ASP A 26 4.46 -3.27 11.44
CA ASP A 26 5.16 -4.43 10.86
C ASP A 26 4.52 -5.72 11.38
N GLU A 27 3.53 -6.24 10.65
CA GLU A 27 2.77 -7.44 11.02
C GLU A 27 3.35 -8.73 10.40
N ASP A 28 4.66 -8.76 10.12
CA ASP A 28 5.38 -9.88 9.49
C ASP A 28 4.72 -10.40 8.20
N ILE A 29 4.30 -9.48 7.35
CA ILE A 29 3.60 -9.77 6.11
C ILE A 29 4.56 -10.46 5.13
N PRO A 30 4.24 -11.66 4.60
CA PRO A 30 5.10 -12.34 3.63
C PRO A 30 5.32 -11.52 2.36
N ILE A 31 6.58 -11.40 1.93
CA ILE A 31 6.98 -10.69 0.71
C ILE A 31 7.54 -11.71 -0.29
N SER A 32 7.26 -11.53 -1.57
CA SER A 32 7.80 -12.37 -2.64
C SER A 32 8.26 -11.55 -3.83
N LEU A 33 9.47 -11.86 -4.28
CA LEU A 33 10.04 -11.30 -5.51
C LEU A 33 9.47 -12.03 -6.72
N VAL A 34 8.98 -11.27 -7.70
CA VAL A 34 8.40 -11.80 -8.94
C VAL A 34 9.01 -11.07 -10.15
N ASP A 35 8.91 -11.69 -11.32
CA ASP A 35 9.32 -11.08 -12.58
C ASP A 35 8.17 -10.29 -13.24
N LYS A 36 8.47 -9.72 -14.42
CA LYS A 36 7.51 -8.90 -15.16
C LYS A 36 6.36 -9.72 -15.72
N GLU A 37 6.62 -10.95 -16.15
CA GLU A 37 5.61 -11.86 -16.70
C GLU A 37 4.58 -12.23 -15.64
N GLU A 38 5.03 -12.60 -14.45
CA GLU A 38 4.16 -12.95 -13.32
C GLU A 38 3.39 -11.73 -12.82
N MET A 39 4.07 -10.59 -12.64
CA MET A 39 3.38 -9.33 -12.27
C MET A 39 2.30 -8.95 -13.31
N SER A 40 2.58 -9.15 -14.59
CA SER A 40 1.62 -8.90 -15.67
C SER A 40 0.43 -9.88 -15.65
N GLN A 41 0.66 -11.15 -15.30
CA GLN A 41 -0.41 -12.13 -15.14
C GLN A 41 -1.35 -11.78 -13.99
N VAL A 42 -0.79 -11.36 -12.85
CA VAL A 42 -1.57 -10.94 -11.69
C VAL A 42 -2.36 -9.67 -12.01
N ARG A 43 -1.76 -8.73 -12.75
CA ARG A 43 -2.44 -7.52 -13.24
C ARG A 43 -3.67 -7.82 -14.08
N LYS A 44 -3.54 -8.66 -15.12
CA LYS A 44 -4.62 -8.94 -16.08
C LYS A 44 -5.89 -9.47 -15.42
N LYS A 45 -5.76 -10.06 -14.23
CA LYS A 45 -6.88 -10.63 -13.48
C LYS A 45 -7.56 -9.62 -12.56
N ASN A 46 -6.85 -8.57 -12.17
CA ASN A 46 -7.39 -7.49 -11.35
C ASN A 46 -7.81 -6.34 -12.28
N TYR A 47 -9.01 -6.44 -12.85
CA TYR A 47 -9.54 -5.49 -13.84
C TYR A 47 -9.60 -4.03 -13.37
N GLU A 48 -9.60 -3.80 -12.05
CA GLU A 48 -9.51 -2.47 -11.43
C GLU A 48 -8.10 -1.86 -11.53
N MET A 49 -7.07 -2.66 -11.83
CA MET A 49 -5.68 -2.21 -11.88
C MET A 49 -5.25 -1.83 -13.30
N ARG A 50 -5.18 -0.52 -13.58
CA ARG A 50 -4.89 0.03 -14.92
C ARG A 50 -3.45 0.54 -15.14
N ARG A 51 -2.51 0.36 -14.21
CA ARG A 51 -1.12 0.88 -14.32
C ARG A 51 -0.05 -0.21 -14.36
N ASP A 52 1.18 0.20 -14.68
CA ASP A 52 2.36 -0.67 -14.57
C ASP A 52 2.69 -0.86 -13.09
N ILE A 53 2.28 -2.03 -12.59
CA ILE A 53 2.44 -2.42 -11.19
C ILE A 53 3.89 -2.84 -10.96
N ILE A 54 4.53 -2.23 -9.97
CA ILE A 54 5.89 -2.59 -9.53
C ILE A 54 5.82 -3.37 -8.20
N GLY A 55 4.70 -3.30 -7.48
CA GLY A 55 4.39 -4.15 -6.33
C GLY A 55 2.88 -4.25 -6.10
N LEU A 56 2.43 -5.30 -5.41
CA LEU A 56 1.02 -5.55 -5.13
C LEU A 56 0.83 -6.18 -3.75
N ALA A 57 0.01 -5.56 -2.91
CA ALA A 57 -0.64 -6.24 -1.81
C ALA A 57 -1.82 -7.07 -2.33
N THR A 58 -1.74 -8.39 -2.20
CA THR A 58 -2.86 -9.30 -2.51
C THR A 58 -3.24 -10.15 -1.29
N SER A 59 -4.44 -10.72 -1.33
CA SER A 59 -4.90 -11.71 -0.35
C SER A 59 -4.68 -13.13 -0.87
N ILE A 60 -4.37 -14.08 0.01
CA ILE A 60 -4.13 -15.50 -0.33
C ILE A 60 -5.34 -16.17 -1.01
N TRP A 61 -6.52 -15.55 -0.98
CA TRP A 61 -7.72 -15.99 -1.69
C TRP A 61 -7.55 -16.09 -3.21
N ASP A 62 -6.53 -15.45 -3.77
CA ASP A 62 -6.03 -15.76 -5.10
C ASP A 62 -5.31 -17.13 -5.07
N PHE A 63 -6.08 -18.23 -5.03
CA PHE A 63 -5.65 -19.64 -4.86
C PHE A 63 -4.65 -20.19 -5.91
N LYS A 64 -4.08 -19.33 -6.74
CA LYS A 64 -3.14 -19.70 -7.81
C LYS A 64 -1.71 -19.76 -7.27
N PRO A 65 -0.91 -20.76 -7.70
CA PRO A 65 0.51 -20.74 -7.45
C PRO A 65 1.14 -19.47 -8.02
N ILE A 66 1.97 -18.81 -7.21
CA ILE A 66 2.74 -17.63 -7.62
C ILE A 66 4.14 -18.09 -7.98
N VAL A 67 4.63 -17.67 -9.15
CA VAL A 67 6.01 -17.94 -9.56
C VAL A 67 6.92 -16.85 -8.99
N THR A 68 7.80 -17.21 -8.07
CA THR A 68 8.74 -16.28 -7.44
C THR A 68 10.15 -16.51 -7.93
N ILE A 69 10.99 -15.48 -7.83
CA ILE A 69 12.40 -15.58 -8.15
C ILE A 69 13.13 -16.14 -6.92
N ASN A 70 13.80 -17.28 -7.09
CA ASN A 70 14.56 -17.96 -6.05
C ASN A 70 16.03 -17.54 -6.08
N ARG A 71 16.62 -17.54 -7.28
CA ARG A 71 18.02 -17.16 -7.49
C ARG A 71 18.15 -16.39 -8.80
N CYS A 72 19.15 -15.53 -8.85
CA CYS A 72 19.53 -14.81 -10.04
C CYS A 72 21.06 -14.87 -10.15
N SER A 73 21.58 -15.23 -11.31
CA SER A 73 23.01 -15.19 -11.62
C SER A 73 23.23 -14.36 -12.88
N LYS A 74 24.37 -13.67 -12.92
CA LYS A 74 24.82 -12.94 -14.11
C LYS A 74 26.01 -13.69 -14.70
N PHE A 75 25.89 -14.12 -15.94
CA PHE A 75 26.97 -14.70 -16.71
C PHE A 75 27.18 -13.84 -17.96
N GLU A 76 28.30 -13.11 -18.01
CA GLU A 76 28.57 -12.08 -19.02
C GLU A 76 27.41 -11.05 -19.09
N ASP A 77 26.78 -10.90 -20.25
CA ASP A 77 25.63 -10.02 -20.46
C ASP A 77 24.28 -10.73 -20.27
N ARG A 78 24.29 -12.02 -19.91
CA ARG A 78 23.07 -12.82 -19.68
C ARG A 78 22.74 -12.85 -18.20
N ILE A 79 21.47 -12.67 -17.90
CA ILE A 79 20.91 -12.86 -16.56
C ILE A 79 20.11 -14.16 -16.59
N GLU A 80 20.53 -15.14 -15.80
CA GLU A 80 19.80 -16.37 -15.59
C GLU A 80 19.00 -16.26 -14.28
N VAL A 81 17.72 -16.60 -14.35
CA VAL A 81 16.79 -16.46 -13.23
C VAL A 81 16.17 -17.81 -12.93
N GLU A 82 16.50 -18.37 -11.77
CA GLU A 82 15.89 -19.58 -11.25
C GLU A 82 14.57 -19.21 -10.57
N LYS A 83 13.46 -19.79 -11.05
CA LYS A 83 12.12 -19.53 -10.55
C LYS A 83 11.61 -20.70 -9.72
N LYS A 84 10.88 -20.39 -8.64
CA LYS A 84 10.20 -21.36 -7.80
C LYS A 84 8.70 -21.11 -7.84
N THR A 85 7.93 -22.18 -8.07
CA THR A 85 6.47 -22.12 -7.98
C THR A 85 6.07 -22.33 -6.52
N ASN A 86 5.55 -21.29 -5.88
CA ASN A 86 5.01 -21.39 -4.53
C ASN A 86 3.53 -21.75 -4.60
N LYS A 87 3.23 -23.04 -4.41
CA LYS A 87 1.86 -23.54 -4.27
C LYS A 87 1.42 -23.32 -2.83
N LEU A 88 0.23 -22.75 -2.64
CA LEU A 88 -0.42 -22.74 -1.33
C LEU A 88 -0.65 -24.18 -0.85
N THR A 89 -0.16 -24.47 0.35
CA THR A 89 -0.39 -25.73 1.05
C THR A 89 -1.87 -25.90 1.37
N MET A 90 -2.32 -27.15 1.58
CA MET A 90 -3.70 -27.43 1.99
C MET A 90 -4.06 -26.70 3.30
N VAL A 91 -3.11 -26.57 4.23
CA VAL A 91 -3.29 -25.86 5.50
C VAL A 91 -3.55 -24.37 5.28
N GLU A 92 -2.80 -23.70 4.41
CA GLU A 92 -3.02 -22.28 4.07
C GLU A 92 -4.36 -22.08 3.34
N ARG A 93 -4.78 -23.05 2.51
CA ARG A 93 -6.08 -23.02 1.83
C ARG A 93 -7.25 -23.15 2.80
N PHE A 94 -7.15 -24.07 3.76
CA PHE A 94 -8.14 -24.23 4.82
C PHE A 94 -8.18 -23.02 5.75
N ALA A 95 -7.02 -22.48 6.15
CA ALA A 95 -6.96 -21.29 6.99
C ALA A 95 -7.62 -20.07 6.30
N ALA A 96 -7.38 -19.87 5.00
CA ALA A 96 -8.11 -18.89 4.22
C ALA A 96 -9.62 -19.09 4.35
N LEU A 97 -10.16 -20.29 4.04
CA LEU A 97 -11.59 -20.61 4.08
C LEU A 97 -12.31 -20.30 5.42
N PHE A 98 -11.60 -20.28 6.55
CA PHE A 98 -12.17 -19.95 7.87
C PHE A 98 -12.04 -18.47 8.28
N GLY A 99 -11.68 -17.58 7.35
CA GLY A 99 -11.80 -16.13 7.55
C GLY A 99 -10.69 -15.50 8.39
N SER A 100 -9.52 -16.13 8.51
CA SER A 100 -8.37 -15.42 9.07
C SER A 100 -7.91 -14.35 8.09
N ASN A 101 -8.18 -13.08 8.41
CA ASN A 101 -7.67 -11.87 7.74
C ASN A 101 -6.13 -11.78 7.64
N LYS A 102 -5.40 -12.79 8.16
CA LYS A 102 -3.95 -12.85 8.34
C LYS A 102 -3.17 -13.33 7.11
N HIS A 103 -3.74 -13.16 5.94
CA HIS A 103 -3.21 -13.78 4.73
C HIS A 103 -3.04 -12.73 3.63
N ASN A 104 -2.37 -11.63 3.98
CA ASN A 104 -1.85 -10.69 2.99
C ASN A 104 -0.48 -11.19 2.52
N LYS A 105 -0.24 -11.08 1.21
CA LYS A 105 1.06 -11.33 0.61
C LYS A 105 1.43 -10.14 -0.26
N LEU A 106 2.69 -9.73 -0.17
CA LEU A 106 3.23 -8.65 -0.99
C LEU A 106 4.03 -9.25 -2.14
N LEU A 107 3.69 -8.85 -3.36
CA LEU A 107 4.49 -9.13 -4.54
C LEU A 107 5.32 -7.90 -4.87
N LEU A 108 6.61 -8.10 -5.15
CA LEU A 108 7.52 -7.02 -5.52
C LEU A 108 8.26 -7.39 -6.79
N LEU A 109 8.21 -6.52 -7.80
CA LEU A 109 8.93 -6.71 -9.06
C LEU A 109 10.44 -6.60 -8.81
N PHE A 110 11.15 -7.68 -9.11
CA PHE A 110 12.60 -7.79 -8.94
C PHE A 110 13.39 -7.04 -10.02
N GLY A 111 14.64 -6.71 -9.71
CA GLY A 111 15.60 -6.13 -10.67
C GLY A 111 15.46 -4.61 -10.85
N ARG A 112 14.77 -3.92 -9.95
CA ARG A 112 14.68 -2.45 -9.94
C ARG A 112 15.72 -1.86 -8.97
N PRO A 113 16.09 -0.58 -9.12
CA PRO A 113 16.94 0.10 -8.13
C PRO A 113 16.39 -0.05 -6.70
N ASP A 114 17.27 -0.27 -5.74
CA ASP A 114 16.95 -0.55 -4.34
C ASP A 114 16.02 0.48 -3.69
N VAL A 115 16.26 1.77 -3.94
CA VAL A 115 15.39 2.85 -3.43
C VAL A 115 13.97 2.74 -4.00
N LEU A 116 13.81 2.34 -5.26
CA LEU A 116 12.49 2.17 -5.88
C LEU A 116 11.80 0.91 -5.37
N MET A 117 12.53 -0.19 -5.23
CA MET A 117 12.00 -1.42 -4.66
C MET A 117 11.51 -1.18 -3.23
N GLY A 118 12.31 -0.50 -2.40
CA GLY A 118 11.91 -0.16 -1.04
C GLY A 118 10.77 0.85 -0.96
N MET A 119 10.77 1.90 -1.80
CA MET A 119 9.65 2.86 -1.88
C MET A 119 8.34 2.19 -2.33
N THR A 120 8.43 1.19 -3.20
CA THR A 120 7.28 0.41 -3.67
C THR A 120 6.81 -0.52 -2.56
N LEU A 121 7.71 -1.26 -1.93
CA LEU A 121 7.36 -2.15 -0.82
C LEU A 121 6.74 -1.38 0.36
N ALA A 122 7.23 -0.17 0.66
CA ALA A 122 6.64 0.70 1.66
C ALA A 122 5.27 1.28 1.25
N HIS A 123 4.94 1.30 -0.04
CA HIS A 123 3.57 1.60 -0.48
C HIS A 123 2.66 0.40 -0.21
N GLU A 124 3.06 -0.79 -0.65
CA GLU A 124 2.26 -2.00 -0.55
C GLU A 124 2.07 -2.49 0.90
N MET A 125 3.06 -2.32 1.76
CA MET A 125 2.93 -2.64 3.19
C MET A 125 1.83 -1.80 3.85
N MET A 126 1.61 -0.56 3.42
CA MET A 126 0.53 0.28 3.95
C MET A 126 -0.85 -0.26 3.52
N HIS A 127 -1.02 -0.67 2.26
CA HIS A 127 -2.24 -1.35 1.82
C HIS A 127 -2.52 -2.61 2.66
N ALA A 128 -1.50 -3.45 2.84
CA ALA A 128 -1.66 -4.68 3.60
C ALA A 128 -1.98 -4.42 5.08
N TRP A 129 -1.35 -3.41 5.70
CA TRP A 129 -1.69 -3.00 7.07
C TRP A 129 -3.14 -2.54 7.19
N LEU A 130 -3.65 -1.70 6.27
CA LEU A 130 -5.04 -1.24 6.31
C LEU A 130 -6.02 -2.44 6.30
N ARG A 131 -5.72 -3.46 5.48
CA ARG A 131 -6.52 -4.69 5.43
C ARG A 131 -6.45 -5.48 6.73
N LEU A 132 -5.28 -5.57 7.37
CA LEU A 132 -5.10 -6.25 8.67
C LEU A 132 -5.88 -5.56 9.79
N GLN A 133 -6.05 -4.23 9.71
CA GLN A 133 -6.94 -3.48 10.61
C GLN A 133 -8.45 -3.66 10.31
N GLY A 134 -8.78 -4.54 9.36
CA GLY A 134 -10.15 -4.86 8.97
C GLY A 134 -10.82 -3.79 8.10
N LEU A 135 -10.04 -2.92 7.44
CA LEU A 135 -10.55 -1.90 6.52
C LEU A 135 -10.73 -2.50 5.11
N ILE A 136 -11.69 -3.42 5.00
CA ILE A 136 -12.05 -4.17 3.79
C ILE A 136 -13.58 -4.07 3.55
N GLY A 137 -14.03 -4.37 2.32
CA GLY A 137 -15.46 -4.30 1.96
C GLY A 137 -16.04 -2.91 2.26
N ASP A 138 -17.17 -2.86 2.97
CA ASP A 138 -17.84 -1.62 3.36
C ASP A 138 -17.04 -0.75 4.33
N ARG A 139 -15.97 -1.29 4.92
CA ARG A 139 -15.05 -0.58 5.82
C ARG A 139 -13.83 -0.03 5.09
N LYS A 140 -13.67 -0.33 3.79
CA LYS A 140 -12.52 0.10 2.99
C LYS A 140 -12.51 1.64 2.91
N PRO A 141 -11.36 2.31 3.14
CA PRO A 141 -11.29 3.74 2.96
C PRO A 141 -11.50 4.09 1.50
N GLU A 142 -11.92 5.32 1.22
CA GLU A 142 -11.98 5.79 -0.15
C GLU A 142 -10.62 5.66 -0.82
N ARG A 143 -10.62 5.33 -2.12
CA ARG A 143 -9.39 5.16 -2.89
C ARG A 143 -8.46 6.38 -2.76
N LEU A 144 -9.01 7.59 -2.72
CA LEU A 144 -8.24 8.82 -2.54
C LEU A 144 -7.49 8.84 -1.19
N VAL A 145 -8.13 8.36 -0.12
CA VAL A 145 -7.53 8.26 1.23
C VAL A 145 -6.50 7.14 1.27
N GLU A 146 -6.87 5.94 0.82
CA GLU A 146 -6.03 4.75 0.82
C GLU A 146 -4.73 4.97 0.02
N GLU A 147 -4.84 5.35 -1.25
CA GLU A 147 -3.68 5.57 -2.12
C GLU A 147 -2.84 6.76 -1.66
N GLY A 148 -3.50 7.81 -1.14
CA GLY A 148 -2.82 8.97 -0.57
C GLY A 148 -1.88 8.60 0.58
N LEU A 149 -2.35 7.77 1.52
CA LEU A 149 -1.52 7.30 2.64
C LEU A 149 -0.41 6.36 2.18
N CYS A 150 -0.70 5.45 1.25
CA CYS A 150 0.31 4.56 0.69
C CYS A 150 1.43 5.37 -0.02
N GLN A 151 1.06 6.47 -0.70
CA GLN A 151 2.02 7.43 -1.27
C GLN A 151 2.84 8.18 -0.21
N VAL A 152 2.22 8.56 0.93
CA VAL A 152 2.93 9.16 2.08
C VAL A 152 4.01 8.21 2.60
N MET A 153 3.66 6.94 2.80
CA MET A 153 4.61 5.93 3.31
C MET A 153 5.77 5.69 2.34
N SER A 154 5.46 5.56 1.04
CA SER A 154 6.45 5.48 -0.03
C SER A 154 7.43 6.68 -0.01
N HIS A 155 6.90 7.90 0.10
CA HIS A 155 7.70 9.14 0.14
C HIS A 155 8.57 9.24 1.40
N ARG A 156 8.02 8.89 2.56
CA ARG A 156 8.74 8.91 3.83
C ARG A 156 9.86 7.87 3.85
N TYR A 157 9.61 6.67 3.32
CA TYR A 157 10.64 5.64 3.17
C TYR A 157 11.78 6.14 2.28
N GLY A 158 11.48 6.69 1.09
CA GLY A 158 12.51 7.19 0.17
C GLY A 158 13.43 8.23 0.83
N LYS A 159 12.85 9.17 1.60
CA LYS A 159 13.63 10.12 2.41
C LYS A 159 14.49 9.43 3.47
N TRP A 160 13.91 8.55 4.27
CA TRP A 160 14.63 7.81 5.31
C TRP A 160 15.76 6.95 4.72
N PHE A 161 15.53 6.30 3.60
CA PHE A 161 16.50 5.47 2.90
C PHE A 161 17.71 6.29 2.45
N CYS A 162 17.49 7.44 1.81
CA CYS A 162 18.56 8.34 1.37
C CYS A 162 19.31 9.05 2.51
N SER A 163 18.74 9.13 3.71
CA SER A 163 19.40 9.75 4.87
C SER A 163 20.15 8.74 5.75
N THR A 164 19.59 7.54 5.92
CA THR A 164 20.08 6.57 6.90
C THR A 164 20.03 5.14 6.37
N GLY A 165 18.96 4.75 5.66
CA GLY A 165 18.77 3.37 5.24
C GLY A 165 19.85 2.80 4.33
N PHE A 166 20.49 3.64 3.49
CA PHE A 166 21.57 3.18 2.62
C PHE A 166 22.79 2.64 3.39
N LYS A 167 23.00 3.09 4.64
CA LYS A 167 24.10 2.64 5.51
C LYS A 167 23.97 1.19 5.96
N HIS A 168 22.78 0.61 5.84
CA HIS A 168 22.55 -0.82 6.11
C HIS A 168 22.89 -1.70 4.91
N SER A 169 23.40 -1.12 3.82
CA SER A 169 23.75 -1.87 2.61
C SER A 169 24.89 -2.83 2.92
N PRO A 170 24.76 -4.12 2.57
CA PRO A 170 25.89 -5.05 2.68
C PRO A 170 27.03 -4.69 1.70
N TYR A 171 26.74 -3.84 0.71
CA TYR A 171 27.71 -3.34 -0.26
C TYR A 171 28.03 -1.87 -0.03
N ASN A 172 29.32 -1.55 -0.09
CA ASN A 172 29.79 -0.18 -0.13
C ASN A 172 29.43 0.43 -1.47
N LYS A 173 28.36 1.23 -1.50
CA LYS A 173 28.04 2.06 -2.66
C LYS A 173 29.12 3.10 -2.85
N THR A 174 29.51 3.34 -4.10
CA THR A 174 30.35 4.51 -4.44
C THR A 174 29.57 5.80 -4.20
N ASP A 175 30.29 6.93 -4.12
CA ASP A 175 29.64 8.24 -4.01
C ASP A 175 28.72 8.53 -5.20
N GLU A 176 29.09 8.07 -6.40
CA GLU A 176 28.28 8.18 -7.61
C GLU A 176 26.98 7.36 -7.51
N GLU A 177 27.05 6.12 -7.05
CA GLU A 177 25.87 5.26 -6.83
C GLU A 177 24.93 5.82 -5.76
N LEU A 178 25.50 6.40 -4.70
CA LEU A 178 24.74 7.07 -3.65
C LEU A 178 24.05 8.33 -4.18
N GLN A 179 24.75 9.13 -4.99
CA GLN A 179 24.18 10.32 -5.62
C GLN A 179 23.07 9.93 -6.60
N PHE A 180 23.28 8.92 -7.44
CA PHE A 180 22.25 8.35 -8.31
C PHE A 180 21.00 7.93 -7.52
N THR A 181 21.19 7.23 -6.38
CA THR A 181 20.11 6.81 -5.50
C THR A 181 19.29 8.02 -4.99
N LYS A 182 19.96 9.11 -4.59
CA LYS A 182 19.32 10.34 -4.12
C LYS A 182 18.56 11.07 -5.23
N ASP A 183 19.16 11.16 -6.42
CA ASP A 183 18.53 11.82 -7.57
C ASP A 183 17.31 11.05 -8.06
N LEU A 184 17.38 9.71 -8.04
CA LEU A 184 16.26 8.85 -8.37
C LEU A 184 15.10 9.02 -7.37
N ASN A 185 15.39 9.05 -6.07
CA ASN A 185 14.37 9.35 -5.05
C ASN A 185 13.73 10.73 -5.28
N LYS A 186 14.54 11.76 -5.56
CA LYS A 186 14.04 13.12 -5.84
C LYS A 186 13.14 13.15 -7.07
N TYR A 187 13.54 12.45 -8.14
CA TYR A 187 12.74 12.33 -9.36
C TYR A 187 11.38 11.69 -9.09
N TYR A 188 11.33 10.53 -8.43
CA TYR A 188 10.07 9.84 -8.12
C TYR A 188 9.21 10.59 -7.10
N ALA A 189 9.82 11.25 -6.11
CA ALA A 189 9.09 12.11 -5.16
C ALA A 189 8.40 13.29 -5.87
N ASN A 190 8.99 13.81 -6.95
CA ASN A 190 8.37 14.84 -7.78
C ASN A 190 7.27 14.27 -8.67
N LEU A 191 7.48 13.09 -9.27
CA LEU A 191 6.46 12.43 -10.09
C LEU A 191 5.14 12.21 -9.33
N LYS A 192 5.19 11.89 -8.03
CA LYS A 192 3.97 11.73 -7.20
C LYS A 192 3.10 12.99 -7.19
N LYS A 193 3.68 14.19 -7.34
CA LYS A 193 2.95 15.47 -7.34
C LYS A 193 2.28 15.78 -8.68
N THR A 194 2.72 15.13 -9.75
CA THR A 194 2.25 15.31 -11.12
C THR A 194 1.69 14.00 -11.69
N ASP A 195 1.39 13.02 -10.83
CA ASP A 195 0.81 11.74 -11.22
C ASP A 195 -0.49 12.01 -11.97
N SER A 196 -0.78 11.30 -13.07
CA SER A 196 -2.02 11.51 -13.83
C SER A 196 -3.26 11.04 -13.07
N ASP A 197 -3.10 10.06 -12.16
CA ASP A 197 -4.17 9.53 -11.33
C ASP A 197 -4.45 10.45 -10.13
N GLU A 198 -5.69 10.93 -10.04
CA GLU A 198 -6.12 11.86 -9.00
C GLU A 198 -5.98 11.30 -7.58
N ALA A 199 -6.30 10.03 -7.35
CA ALA A 199 -6.17 9.43 -6.02
C ALA A 199 -4.70 9.41 -5.56
N TYR A 200 -3.77 9.22 -6.50
CA TYR A 200 -2.34 9.21 -6.20
C TYR A 200 -1.76 10.61 -6.07
N ARG A 201 -2.24 11.57 -6.88
CA ARG A 201 -1.76 12.95 -6.89
C ARG A 201 -2.38 13.78 -5.78
N GLU A 202 -3.70 13.92 -5.80
CA GLU A 202 -4.44 14.75 -4.83
C GLU A 202 -4.56 14.04 -3.49
N GLY A 203 -4.77 12.72 -3.48
CA GLY A 203 -4.73 11.94 -2.25
C GLY A 203 -3.38 12.05 -1.54
N PHE A 204 -2.25 12.02 -2.27
CA PHE A 204 -0.93 12.24 -1.66
C PHE A 204 -0.79 13.63 -1.05
N LYS A 205 -1.22 14.69 -1.75
CA LYS A 205 -1.16 16.06 -1.22
C LYS A 205 -1.97 16.20 0.07
N GLN A 206 -3.21 15.71 0.07
CA GLN A 206 -4.11 15.78 1.22
C GLN A 206 -3.60 14.94 2.39
N ALA A 207 -3.20 13.68 2.14
CA ALA A 207 -2.63 12.81 3.16
C ALA A 207 -1.33 13.37 3.74
N MET A 208 -0.44 13.92 2.92
CA MET A 208 0.80 14.57 3.40
C MET A 208 0.50 15.77 4.30
N HIS A 209 -0.49 16.60 3.95
CA HIS A 209 -0.91 17.75 4.75
C HIS A 209 -1.43 17.29 6.12
N VAL A 210 -2.38 16.37 6.13
CA VAL A 210 -2.98 15.82 7.36
C VAL A 210 -1.94 15.13 8.25
N VAL A 211 -1.06 14.31 7.67
CA VAL A 211 -0.01 13.61 8.42
C VAL A 211 1.02 14.61 8.99
N LYS A 212 1.30 15.71 8.28
CA LYS A 212 2.18 16.77 8.77
C LYS A 212 1.58 17.51 9.96
N GLU A 213 0.27 17.78 9.93
CA GLU A 213 -0.41 18.52 10.99
C GLU A 213 -0.69 17.66 12.22
N ASN A 214 -1.19 16.44 12.00
CA ASN A 214 -1.70 15.59 13.08
C ASN A 214 -0.71 14.51 13.54
N GLY A 215 0.29 14.21 12.71
CA GLY A 215 1.19 13.07 12.88
C GLY A 215 0.57 11.76 12.41
N LEU A 216 1.42 10.88 11.85
CA LEU A 216 0.99 9.62 11.22
C LEU A 216 0.13 8.75 12.14
N LYS A 217 0.52 8.57 13.42
CA LYS A 217 -0.19 7.72 14.36
C LYS A 217 -1.64 8.18 14.54
N LYS A 218 -1.87 9.48 14.80
CA LYS A 218 -3.22 10.01 15.00
C LYS A 218 -4.06 9.89 13.73
N THR A 219 -3.46 10.13 12.57
CA THR A 219 -4.13 9.94 11.27
C THR A 219 -4.60 8.49 11.09
N LEU A 220 -3.72 7.51 11.33
CA LEU A 220 -4.06 6.10 11.21
C LEU A 220 -5.12 5.66 12.23
N ASP A 221 -4.99 6.07 13.49
CA ASP A 221 -5.98 5.79 14.54
C ASP A 221 -7.37 6.31 14.15
N TYR A 222 -7.44 7.50 13.55
CA TYR A 222 -8.68 8.10 13.06
C TYR A 222 -9.32 7.27 11.94
N ILE A 223 -8.53 6.85 10.94
CA ILE A 223 -9.01 6.05 9.81
C ILE A 223 -9.54 4.70 10.29
N VAL A 224 -8.81 4.02 11.18
CA VAL A 224 -9.24 2.74 11.75
C VAL A 224 -10.55 2.90 12.54
N LYS A 225 -10.69 3.99 13.31
CA LYS A 225 -11.90 4.29 14.09
C LYS A 225 -13.10 4.59 13.18
N LYS A 226 -12.94 5.44 12.17
CA LYS A 226 -14.02 5.82 11.25
C LYS A 226 -14.42 4.70 10.30
N GLY A 227 -13.47 3.82 9.96
CA GLY A 227 -13.76 2.62 9.21
C GLY A 227 -14.54 1.57 10.02
N ARG A 228 -14.68 1.67 11.36
CA ARG A 228 -15.61 0.80 12.11
C ARG A 228 -17.04 1.29 11.86
N PRO A 229 -17.99 0.41 11.44
CA PRO A 229 -19.40 0.75 11.49
C PRO A 229 -19.73 1.18 12.91
N ALA A 230 -20.38 2.33 13.09
CA ALA A 230 -21.00 2.63 14.37
C ALA A 230 -21.98 1.48 14.68
N PRO A 231 -22.03 0.94 15.92
CA PRO A 231 -23.17 0.13 16.29
C PRO A 231 -24.41 1.00 16.08
N LYS A 232 -25.38 0.50 15.29
CA LYS A 232 -26.67 1.15 15.14
C LYS A 232 -27.20 1.37 16.54
N MET A 233 -27.26 2.63 16.98
CA MET A 233 -28.17 2.97 18.07
C MET A 233 -29.55 2.78 17.48
N GLU A 234 -30.32 1.87 18.08
CA GLU A 234 -31.76 1.83 17.88
C GLU A 234 -32.27 3.22 18.25
N GLU A 235 -32.80 3.94 17.27
CA GLU A 235 -33.57 5.15 17.53
C GLU A 235 -34.88 4.68 18.13
N ASP A 236 -35.07 4.94 19.43
CA ASP A 236 -36.36 4.88 20.07
C ASP A 236 -37.30 5.83 19.32
N GLU A 237 -38.23 5.25 18.56
CA GLU A 237 -39.35 5.95 17.93
C GLU A 237 -40.28 6.51 19.01
N ASP A 238 -40.10 7.77 19.38
CA ASP A 238 -41.15 8.53 20.07
C ASP A 238 -42.09 9.12 19.00
N ASN A 239 -43.22 8.44 18.84
CA ASN A 239 -44.30 8.80 17.92
C ASN A 239 -45.01 10.08 18.39
N CYS A 240 -44.99 11.12 17.56
CA CYS A 240 -46.04 12.13 17.57
C CYS A 240 -46.32 12.64 16.15
N VAL A 241 -47.51 12.31 15.67
CA VAL A 241 -48.05 12.65 14.34
C VAL A 241 -48.94 13.89 14.45
N ASP A 242 -48.80 14.81 13.50
CA ASP A 242 -49.82 15.70 12.87
C ASP A 242 -49.12 17.00 12.39
N THR A 243 -49.37 17.68 11.26
CA THR A 243 -50.33 17.59 10.15
C THR A 243 -49.82 18.47 8.97
N LYS A 244 -50.16 18.07 7.73
CA LYS A 244 -50.46 18.84 6.49
C LYS A 244 -49.67 20.12 6.09
N GLY A 245 -49.18 20.12 4.83
CA GLY A 245 -49.42 21.25 3.90
C GLY A 245 -48.29 21.72 2.97
N SER A 246 -48.49 21.51 1.66
CA SER A 246 -48.08 22.38 0.51
C SER A 246 -46.63 22.34 -0.07
N LEU A 247 -46.56 22.04 -1.38
CA LEU A 247 -45.52 22.39 -2.39
C LEU A 247 -45.88 23.74 -3.08
N PRO A 248 -45.09 24.37 -3.99
CA PRO A 248 -43.70 24.17 -4.54
C PRO A 248 -42.88 25.53 -4.52
N PRO A 249 -41.75 25.83 -5.25
CA PRO A 249 -41.14 25.18 -6.43
C PRO A 249 -39.58 25.12 -6.55
N HIS A 250 -39.16 24.34 -7.56
CA HIS A 250 -37.89 24.31 -8.32
C HIS A 250 -36.63 24.98 -7.74
N LYS A 251 -35.56 24.19 -7.57
CA LYS A 251 -34.21 24.49 -8.08
C LYS A 251 -33.34 23.23 -8.07
N ASN A 252 -32.45 23.20 -9.07
CA ASN A 252 -31.40 22.22 -9.28
C ASN A 252 -30.61 21.95 -8.00
N ASP A 253 -30.24 20.69 -7.78
CA ASP A 253 -28.87 20.29 -7.48
C ASP A 253 -28.82 18.75 -7.41
N VAL A 254 -28.20 18.13 -8.41
CA VAL A 254 -27.76 16.73 -8.29
C VAL A 254 -26.63 16.75 -7.28
N ALA A 255 -26.96 16.52 -6.01
CA ALA A 255 -25.98 16.33 -4.96
C ALA A 255 -25.11 15.12 -5.33
N SER A 256 -23.83 15.39 -5.58
CA SER A 256 -22.78 14.38 -5.64
C SER A 256 -22.79 13.56 -4.34
N PRO A 257 -22.58 12.24 -4.37
CA PRO A 257 -22.45 11.45 -3.15
C PRO A 257 -21.33 12.07 -2.31
N GLN A 258 -21.67 12.58 -1.12
CA GLN A 258 -20.72 13.06 -0.13
C GLN A 258 -20.00 11.84 0.45
N GLY A 259 -18.99 11.39 -0.30
CA GLY A 259 -17.93 10.53 0.18
C GLY A 259 -17.09 11.26 1.24
N LEU A 260 -16.44 10.51 2.11
CA LEU A 260 -15.46 10.93 3.10
C LEU A 260 -14.37 11.81 2.49
N GLN A 261 -14.68 13.10 2.32
CA GLN A 261 -13.68 14.15 2.30
C GLN A 261 -12.83 14.03 3.57
N TRP A 262 -11.57 14.46 3.49
CA TRP A 262 -10.62 14.55 4.61
C TRP A 262 -11.07 15.53 5.72
N ALA A 263 -12.34 15.50 6.13
CA ALA A 263 -12.89 16.22 7.26
C ALA A 263 -12.23 15.68 8.54
N ILE A 264 -11.03 16.17 8.80
CA ILE A 264 -10.35 16.17 10.08
C ILE A 264 -10.46 17.62 10.55
N ALA A 265 -11.19 17.76 11.65
CA ALA A 265 -11.78 18.98 12.15
C ALA A 265 -10.78 20.11 12.42
N GLN A 266 -11.32 21.34 12.31
CA GLN A 266 -10.87 22.50 13.09
C GLN A 266 -10.86 22.18 14.59
#